data_AF-K9E7L4-F1
#
_entry.id   AF-K9E7L4-F1
#
_cell.length_a   1.000
_cell.length_b   1.000
_cell.length_c   1.000
_cell.angle_alpha   90.00
_cell.angle_beta   90.00
_cell.angle_gamma   90.00
#
_symmetry.space_group_name_H-M   'P 1'
#
loop_
_entity.id
_entity.type
_entity.pdbx_description
1 polymer ?
#
loop_
_entity_poly.entity_id
_entity_poly.type
_entity_poly.pdbx_seq_one_letter_code
_entity_poly.pdbx_strand_id
1 'polypeptide(L)'
;MRTIKLTLALLVFAICISSCATILGIDSNTLMKVQKGMTKQDVTSILGQPMHRSFDHEVEGWTYEKNIAGAPGITVIELGFVDGRLTYMDSYEKYTNPPVAVYPSVEVNGDIPSRPHVTVGRGMSERDFQSLYNKVKSKPFKDDQLELLENGIGNRKLSCKQCVRMMSIYTFDDDKLKVLKILAPNIADRENYDEIIDALDFISSEEKARHILGIKK
;
A
#
# COMPACT_ATOMS: atom_id res chain seq x y z
N MET A 1 51.37 24.21 -0.13
CA MET A 1 50.48 23.74 -1.24
C MET A 1 50.15 22.24 -1.18
N ARG A 2 51.09 21.32 -0.88
CA ARG A 2 50.80 19.88 -0.78
C ARG A 2 49.78 19.51 0.32
N THR A 3 49.83 20.16 1.48
CA THR A 3 48.93 19.93 2.63
C THR A 3 47.50 20.42 2.40
N ILE A 4 47.33 21.50 1.62
CA ILE A 4 46.00 22.04 1.26
C ILE A 4 45.30 21.13 0.24
N LYS A 5 46.05 20.56 -0.71
CA LYS A 5 45.52 19.57 -1.66
C LYS A 5 45.14 18.25 -0.96
N LEU A 6 45.90 17.83 0.05
CA LEU A 6 45.64 16.62 0.82
C LEU A 6 44.39 16.75 1.72
N THR A 7 44.21 17.91 2.35
CA THR A 7 43.03 18.20 3.18
C THR A 7 41.76 18.36 2.35
N LEU A 8 41.85 19.01 1.18
CA LEU A 8 40.72 19.11 0.25
C LEU A 8 40.34 17.73 -0.32
N ALA A 9 41.31 16.86 -0.61
CA ALA A 9 41.05 15.49 -1.07
C ALA A 9 40.37 14.63 0.00
N LEU A 10 40.75 14.77 1.29
CA LEU A 10 40.11 14.07 2.40
C LEU A 10 38.67 14.55 2.66
N LEU A 11 38.40 15.85 2.49
CA LEU A 11 37.04 16.40 2.62
C LEU A 11 36.12 15.91 1.49
N VAL A 12 36.63 15.80 0.26
CA VAL A 12 35.88 15.25 -0.88
C VAL A 12 35.67 13.73 -0.74
N PHE A 13 36.63 13.00 -0.17
CA PHE A 13 36.48 11.57 0.08
C PHE A 13 35.45 11.27 1.19
N ALA A 14 35.33 12.12 2.22
CA ALA A 14 34.33 11.97 3.28
C ALA A 14 32.88 12.18 2.79
N ILE A 15 32.67 12.99 1.74
CA ILE A 15 31.35 13.21 1.13
C ILE A 15 30.91 11.99 0.30
N CYS A 16 31.83 11.13 -0.13
CA CYS A 16 31.54 10.00 -1.02
C CYS A 16 31.14 8.69 -0.29
N ILE A 17 31.14 8.63 1.04
CA ILE A 17 30.89 7.37 1.79
C ILE A 17 29.40 7.23 2.21
N SER A 18 28.53 8.21 1.92
CA SER A 18 27.13 8.19 2.39
C SER A 18 26.15 7.37 1.54
N SER A 19 26.62 6.36 0.78
CA SER A 19 25.77 5.63 -0.17
C SER A 19 25.90 4.11 -0.08
N CYS A 20 25.95 3.57 1.14
CA CYS A 20 25.61 2.17 1.38
C CYS A 20 24.46 2.13 2.38
N ALA A 21 23.25 1.77 1.91
CA ALA A 21 22.16 1.37 2.78
C ALA A 21 22.53 0.05 3.44
N THR A 22 23.34 0.10 4.50
CA THR A 22 23.55 -1.07 5.36
C THR A 22 22.22 -1.43 6.00
N ILE A 23 21.78 -2.66 5.80
CA ILE A 23 20.63 -3.25 6.50
C ILE A 23 21.04 -3.41 7.97
N LEU A 24 21.03 -2.30 8.72
CA LEU A 24 21.27 -2.31 10.16
C LEU A 24 20.05 -2.94 10.84
N GLY A 25 20.31 -3.87 11.75
CA GLY A 25 19.28 -4.39 12.64
C GLY A 25 18.83 -3.32 13.64
N ILE A 26 17.58 -3.41 14.10
CA ILE A 26 17.02 -2.55 15.14
C ILE A 26 16.35 -3.42 16.20
N ASP A 27 16.21 -2.93 17.43
CA ASP A 27 15.39 -3.61 18.43
C ASP A 27 13.90 -3.35 18.21
N SER A 28 13.06 -4.20 18.79
CA SER A 28 11.60 -4.08 18.70
C SER A 28 11.10 -2.74 19.28
N ASN A 29 11.69 -2.27 20.38
CA ASN A 29 11.31 -1.00 21.01
C ASN A 29 11.53 0.21 20.09
N THR A 30 12.54 0.16 19.23
CA THR A 30 12.85 1.21 18.26
C THR A 30 11.81 1.27 17.16
N LEU A 31 11.33 0.11 16.68
CA LEU A 31 10.21 0.06 15.75
C LEU A 31 8.94 0.66 16.37
N MET A 32 8.66 0.35 17.64
CA MET A 32 7.48 0.86 18.37
C MET A 32 7.51 2.38 18.64
N LYS A 33 8.65 3.04 18.44
CA LYS A 33 8.72 4.51 18.50
C LYS A 33 8.05 5.16 17.29
N VAL A 34 7.90 4.45 16.17
CA VAL A 34 7.24 4.98 14.98
C VAL A 34 5.73 5.07 15.25
N GLN A 35 5.16 6.27 15.15
CA GLN A 35 3.76 6.54 15.48
C GLN A 35 3.07 7.38 14.42
N LYS A 36 1.76 7.20 14.30
CA LYS A 36 0.91 8.01 13.40
C LYS A 36 1.12 9.50 13.65
N GLY A 37 1.23 10.28 12.58
CA GLY A 37 1.41 11.73 12.58
C GLY A 37 2.87 12.20 12.52
N MET A 38 3.84 11.29 12.71
CA MET A 38 5.27 11.58 12.59
C MET A 38 5.63 12.13 11.21
N THR A 39 6.59 13.05 11.16
CA THR A 39 7.10 13.56 9.89
C THR A 39 8.06 12.56 9.26
N LYS A 40 8.32 12.72 7.95
CA LYS A 40 9.37 11.95 7.26
C LYS A 40 10.72 12.04 7.98
N GLN A 41 11.08 13.21 8.50
CA GLN A 41 12.35 13.41 9.21
C GLN A 41 12.38 12.65 10.55
N ASP A 42 11.28 12.66 11.31
CA ASP A 42 11.17 11.89 12.56
C ASP A 42 11.34 10.39 12.28
N VAL A 43 10.64 9.88 11.27
CA VAL A 43 10.76 8.47 10.85
C VAL A 43 12.18 8.15 10.39
N THR A 44 12.80 9.00 9.58
CA THR A 44 14.20 8.82 9.16
C THR A 44 15.15 8.80 10.34
N SER A 45 14.90 9.58 11.40
CA SER A 45 15.74 9.56 12.60
C SER A 45 15.65 8.24 13.36
N ILE A 46 14.54 7.52 13.26
CA ILE A 46 14.29 6.25 13.94
C ILE A 46 14.75 5.06 13.09
N LEU A 47 14.34 5.01 11.82
CA LEU A 47 14.54 3.86 10.94
C LEU A 47 15.69 4.05 9.93
N GLY A 48 16.21 5.27 9.80
CA GLY A 48 17.15 5.63 8.73
C GLY A 48 16.45 5.92 7.40
N GLN A 49 17.23 5.88 6.31
CA GLN A 49 16.70 6.07 4.97
C GLN A 49 15.91 4.84 4.50
N PRO A 50 14.80 5.02 3.78
CA PRO A 50 14.04 3.91 3.22
C PRO A 50 14.83 3.19 2.12
N MET A 51 14.58 1.89 1.97
CA MET A 51 15.18 1.09 0.91
C MET A 51 14.45 1.29 -0.43
N HIS A 52 13.12 1.45 -0.38
CA HIS A 52 12.30 1.79 -1.53
C HIS A 52 11.41 2.99 -1.21
N ARG A 53 11.21 3.84 -2.20
CA ARG A 53 10.35 5.01 -2.13
C ARG A 53 9.46 5.04 -3.37
N SER A 54 8.16 5.14 -3.15
CA SER A 54 7.14 5.33 -4.17
C SER A 54 6.39 6.64 -3.91
N PHE A 55 5.83 7.21 -4.96
CA PHE A 55 5.02 8.42 -4.88
C PHE A 55 3.86 8.28 -5.87
N ASP A 56 2.64 8.14 -5.34
CA ASP A 56 1.41 8.34 -6.10
C ASP A 56 0.74 9.61 -5.54
N HIS A 57 -0.06 10.30 -6.35
CA HIS A 57 -0.48 11.70 -6.19
C HIS A 57 -0.84 12.12 -4.75
N GLU A 58 -1.46 11.23 -3.96
CA GLU A 58 -1.94 11.50 -2.61
C GLU A 58 -1.07 10.88 -1.48
N VAL A 59 -0.27 9.85 -1.79
CA VAL A 59 0.47 9.08 -0.78
C VAL A 59 1.90 8.84 -1.23
N GLU A 60 2.85 9.27 -0.39
CA GLU A 60 4.24 8.88 -0.51
C GLU A 60 4.50 7.61 0.29
N GLY A 61 4.92 6.53 -0.38
CA GLY A 61 5.14 5.22 0.23
C GLY A 61 6.62 4.95 0.48
N TRP A 62 6.99 4.54 1.69
CA TRP A 62 8.35 4.15 2.05
C TRP A 62 8.39 2.69 2.51
N THR A 63 9.36 1.93 2.01
CA THR A 63 9.57 0.53 2.42
C THR A 63 10.96 0.35 3.02
N TYR A 64 11.03 -0.35 4.14
CA TYR A 64 12.25 -0.74 4.81
C TYR A 64 12.35 -2.25 4.92
N GLU A 65 13.57 -2.77 4.87
CA GLU A 65 13.90 -4.12 5.33
C GLU A 65 14.83 -4.00 6.52
N LYS A 66 14.45 -4.60 7.65
CA LYS A 66 15.21 -4.54 8.91
C LYS A 66 15.29 -5.92 9.55
N ASN A 67 16.42 -6.22 10.16
CA ASN A 67 16.51 -7.32 11.10
C ASN A 67 16.03 -6.83 12.45
N ILE A 68 14.88 -7.32 12.93
CA ILE A 68 14.34 -6.94 14.24
C ILE A 68 14.81 -7.95 15.29
N ALA A 69 15.42 -7.47 16.38
CA ALA A 69 15.83 -8.35 17.46
C ALA A 69 14.61 -9.13 18.02
N GLY A 70 14.68 -10.47 17.96
CA GLY A 70 13.59 -11.36 18.38
C GLY A 70 12.62 -11.79 17.28
N ALA A 71 12.74 -11.25 16.06
CA ALA A 71 12.00 -11.76 14.90
C ALA A 71 12.80 -12.88 14.20
N PRO A 72 12.12 -13.90 13.64
CA PRO A 72 12.78 -15.05 13.01
C PRO A 72 13.45 -14.76 11.65
N GLY A 73 13.29 -13.55 11.11
CA GLY A 73 13.83 -13.16 9.80
C GLY A 73 13.83 -11.65 9.56
N ILE A 74 14.00 -11.28 8.28
CA ILE A 74 13.92 -9.87 7.84
C ILE A 74 12.47 -9.42 7.99
N THR A 75 12.23 -8.29 8.66
CA THR A 75 10.94 -7.63 8.70
C THR A 75 10.88 -6.57 7.61
N VAL A 76 9.84 -6.64 6.78
CA VAL A 76 9.44 -5.57 5.86
C VAL A 76 8.57 -4.60 6.64
N ILE A 77 8.88 -3.30 6.57
CA ILE A 77 8.08 -2.23 7.17
C ILE A 77 7.62 -1.32 6.04
N GLU A 78 6.32 -1.15 5.89
CA GLU A 78 5.69 -0.30 4.88
C GLU A 78 5.04 0.91 5.56
N LEU A 79 5.37 2.10 5.08
CA LEU A 79 4.88 3.37 5.62
C LEU A 79 4.20 4.19 4.51
N GLY A 80 3.10 4.85 4.84
CA GLY A 80 2.40 5.78 3.95
C GLY A 80 2.33 7.18 4.54
N PHE A 81 2.72 8.18 3.77
CA PHE A 81 2.69 9.59 4.17
C PHE A 81 1.69 10.38 3.33
N VAL A 82 0.82 11.14 4.00
CA VAL A 82 -0.09 12.12 3.40
C VAL A 82 0.24 13.48 4.00
N ASP A 83 0.36 14.52 3.17
CA ASP A 83 0.80 15.87 3.59
C ASP A 83 2.08 15.87 4.43
N GLY A 84 2.99 14.94 4.12
CA GLY A 84 4.27 14.77 4.82
C GLY A 84 4.18 14.14 6.22
N ARG A 85 2.99 13.67 6.64
CA ARG A 85 2.76 13.00 7.92
C ARG A 85 2.47 11.52 7.73
N LEU A 86 2.98 10.70 8.63
CA LEU A 86 2.77 9.26 8.64
C LEU A 86 1.30 8.95 8.95
N THR A 87 0.59 8.32 8.02
CA THR A 87 -0.83 7.95 8.15
C THR A 87 -1.06 6.45 8.17
N TYR A 88 -0.16 5.67 7.57
CA TYR A 88 -0.23 4.22 7.47
C TYR A 88 1.11 3.59 7.86
N MET A 89 1.07 2.48 8.59
CA MET A 89 2.22 1.63 8.89
C MET A 89 1.78 0.17 8.99
N ASP A 90 2.51 -0.72 8.33
CA ASP A 90 2.42 -2.17 8.53
C ASP A 90 3.83 -2.76 8.61
N SER A 91 3.98 -3.87 9.34
CA SER A 91 5.24 -4.59 9.46
C SER A 91 5.02 -6.09 9.49
N TYR A 92 5.68 -6.82 8.60
CA TYR A 92 5.53 -8.27 8.47
C TYR A 92 6.86 -8.94 8.14
N GLU A 93 6.97 -10.23 8.46
CA GLU A 93 8.14 -11.02 8.11
C GLU A 93 8.22 -11.22 6.59
N LYS A 94 9.41 -11.00 6.02
CA LYS A 94 9.69 -11.25 4.62
C LYS A 94 9.70 -12.77 4.39
N TYR A 95 8.69 -13.27 3.71
CA TYR A 95 8.68 -14.65 3.25
C TYR A 95 9.84 -14.85 2.25
N THR A 96 10.90 -15.52 2.68
CA THR A 96 11.85 -16.11 1.75
C THR A 96 11.19 -17.39 1.22
N ASN A 97 10.65 -17.35 -0.01
CA ASN A 97 10.21 -18.59 -0.64
C ASN A 97 11.41 -19.56 -0.66
N PRO A 98 11.33 -20.75 -0.03
CA PRO A 98 12.27 -21.80 -0.34
C PRO A 98 12.19 -22.09 -1.86
N PRO A 99 13.27 -22.57 -2.51
CA PRO A 99 13.21 -22.90 -3.92
C PRO A 99 12.02 -23.82 -4.17
N VAL A 100 11.08 -23.36 -5.01
CA VAL A 100 9.86 -24.10 -5.32
C VAL A 100 10.30 -25.40 -5.99
N ALA A 101 10.18 -26.52 -5.28
CA ALA A 101 10.25 -27.82 -5.92
C ALA A 101 9.08 -27.88 -6.91
N VAL A 102 9.41 -27.98 -8.20
CA VAL A 102 8.42 -28.15 -9.27
C VAL A 102 7.80 -29.52 -9.09
N TYR A 103 6.66 -29.58 -8.41
CA TYR A 103 5.83 -30.78 -8.40
C TYR A 103 4.90 -30.72 -9.61
N PRO A 104 4.76 -31.82 -10.38
CA PRO A 104 3.79 -31.89 -11.46
C PRO A 104 2.38 -31.71 -10.88
N SER A 105 1.56 -30.91 -11.55
CA SER A 105 0.19 -30.57 -11.15
C SER A 105 -0.64 -31.85 -10.98
N VAL A 106 -0.96 -32.20 -9.74
CA VAL A 106 -2.01 -33.19 -9.45
C VAL A 106 -3.31 -32.41 -9.39
N GLU A 107 -4.21 -32.65 -10.33
CA GLU A 107 -5.59 -32.18 -10.26
C GLU A 107 -6.28 -32.86 -9.06
N VAL A 108 -6.42 -32.12 -7.95
CA VAL A 108 -7.17 -32.59 -6.78
C VAL A 108 -8.39 -31.71 -6.61
N ASN A 109 -9.53 -32.25 -7.05
CA ASN A 109 -10.85 -31.87 -6.56
C ASN A 109 -10.88 -32.11 -5.04
N GLY A 110 -11.01 -31.06 -4.24
CA GLY A 110 -11.21 -31.19 -2.79
C GLY A 110 -11.03 -29.87 -2.05
N ASP A 111 -12.09 -29.44 -1.38
CA ASP A 111 -12.19 -28.24 -0.55
C ASP A 111 -10.98 -28.01 0.37
N ILE A 112 -10.23 -26.94 0.11
CA ILE A 112 -9.28 -26.39 1.09
C ILE A 112 -10.08 -25.42 1.98
N PRO A 113 -10.22 -25.68 3.30
CA PRO A 113 -10.84 -24.72 4.19
C PRO A 113 -9.92 -23.49 4.28
N SER A 114 -10.34 -22.40 3.64
CA SER A 114 -9.70 -21.10 3.76
C SER A 114 -9.78 -20.66 5.22
N ARG A 115 -8.64 -20.69 5.92
CA ARG A 115 -8.53 -20.19 7.29
C ARG A 115 -8.95 -18.71 7.28
N PRO A 116 -9.95 -18.29 8.07
CA PRO A 116 -10.34 -16.89 8.11
C PRO A 116 -9.20 -16.09 8.74
N HIS A 117 -8.49 -15.32 7.91
CA HIS A 117 -7.67 -14.24 8.39
C HIS A 117 -8.59 -13.26 9.11
N VAL A 118 -8.40 -13.12 10.42
CA VAL A 118 -9.14 -12.17 11.25
C VAL A 118 -8.70 -10.76 10.83
N THR A 119 -9.46 -10.17 9.92
CA THR A 119 -9.27 -8.79 9.46
C THR A 119 -9.76 -7.84 10.54
N VAL A 120 -8.84 -7.27 11.31
CA VAL A 120 -9.15 -6.05 12.08
C VAL A 120 -9.07 -4.89 11.09
N GLY A 121 -10.20 -4.63 10.41
CA GLY A 121 -10.36 -3.48 9.51
C GLY A 121 -11.26 -3.68 8.30
N ARG A 122 -12.48 -4.24 8.48
CA ARG A 122 -13.66 -4.19 7.57
C ARG A 122 -13.42 -4.17 6.03
N GLY A 123 -12.41 -4.86 5.51
CA GLY A 123 -12.08 -4.90 4.08
C GLY A 123 -11.02 -5.96 3.79
N MET A 124 -10.62 -6.14 2.53
CA MET A 124 -9.53 -7.06 2.19
C MET A 124 -8.19 -6.53 2.72
N SER A 125 -7.19 -7.40 2.87
CA SER A 125 -5.86 -6.97 3.30
C SER A 125 -5.26 -5.98 2.30
N GLU A 126 -4.39 -5.07 2.76
CA GLU A 126 -3.71 -4.11 1.88
C GLU A 126 -2.92 -4.82 0.78
N ARG A 127 -2.28 -5.95 1.10
CA ARG A 127 -1.58 -6.79 0.14
C ARG A 127 -2.50 -7.30 -0.98
N ASP A 128 -3.67 -7.82 -0.61
CA ASP A 128 -4.64 -8.34 -1.58
C ASP A 128 -5.22 -7.21 -2.44
N PHE A 129 -5.50 -6.07 -1.80
CA PHE A 129 -5.97 -4.88 -2.49
C PHE A 129 -4.94 -4.37 -3.49
N GLN A 130 -3.69 -4.19 -3.07
CA GLN A 130 -2.62 -3.68 -3.91
C GLN A 130 -2.32 -4.60 -5.09
N SER A 131 -2.40 -5.93 -4.87
CA SER A 131 -2.28 -6.91 -5.95
C SER A 131 -3.40 -6.75 -7.00
N LEU A 132 -4.65 -6.59 -6.56
CA LEU A 132 -5.79 -6.35 -7.45
C LEU A 132 -5.66 -5.01 -8.18
N TYR A 133 -5.36 -3.93 -7.45
CA TYR A 133 -5.19 -2.58 -7.98
C TYR A 133 -4.13 -2.53 -9.07
N ASN A 134 -2.94 -3.11 -8.83
CA ASN A 134 -1.87 -3.13 -9.83
C ASN A 134 -2.25 -3.93 -11.09
N LYS A 135 -2.95 -5.06 -10.93
CA LYS A 135 -3.46 -5.84 -12.06
C LYS A 135 -4.43 -5.03 -12.90
N VAL A 136 -5.40 -4.35 -12.28
CA VAL A 136 -6.33 -3.46 -12.99
C VAL A 136 -5.55 -2.33 -13.67
N LYS A 137 -4.77 -1.54 -12.93
CA LYS A 137 -4.03 -0.38 -13.44
C LYS A 137 -3.06 -0.71 -14.58
N SER A 138 -2.51 -1.93 -14.62
CA SER A 138 -1.61 -2.38 -15.70
C SER A 138 -2.27 -2.61 -17.06
N LYS A 139 -3.60 -2.74 -17.11
CA LYS A 139 -4.32 -2.94 -18.37
C LYS A 139 -4.39 -1.62 -19.15
N PRO A 140 -4.13 -1.62 -20.48
CA PRO A 140 -4.09 -0.40 -21.28
C PRO A 140 -5.49 0.16 -21.62
N PHE A 141 -6.51 -0.70 -21.67
CA PHE A 141 -7.86 -0.32 -22.09
C PHE A 141 -8.85 -0.38 -20.92
N LYS A 142 -9.80 0.56 -20.88
CA LYS A 142 -10.76 0.70 -19.79
C LYS A 142 -11.68 -0.51 -19.66
N ASP A 143 -12.11 -1.11 -20.77
CA ASP A 143 -13.01 -2.25 -20.74
C ASP A 143 -12.33 -3.46 -20.08
N ASP A 144 -11.06 -3.74 -20.44
CA ASP A 144 -10.25 -4.79 -19.80
C ASP A 144 -10.02 -4.52 -18.30
N GLN A 145 -9.88 -3.24 -17.91
CA GLN A 145 -9.72 -2.83 -16.51
C GLN A 145 -10.98 -3.15 -15.70
N LEU A 146 -12.16 -2.78 -16.22
CA LEU A 146 -13.44 -2.99 -15.56
C LEU A 146 -13.79 -4.49 -15.49
N GLU A 147 -13.55 -5.24 -16.56
CA GLU A 147 -13.75 -6.70 -16.58
C GLU A 147 -12.83 -7.40 -15.57
N LEU A 148 -11.55 -7.01 -15.50
CA LEU A 148 -10.62 -7.57 -14.52
C LEU A 148 -11.04 -7.21 -13.09
N LEU A 149 -11.56 -6.00 -12.87
CA LEU A 149 -12.04 -5.58 -11.57
C LEU A 149 -13.26 -6.39 -11.12
N GLU A 150 -14.25 -6.56 -11.99
CA GLU A 150 -15.48 -7.32 -11.72
C GLU A 150 -15.18 -8.79 -11.41
N ASN A 151 -14.35 -9.43 -12.25
CA ASN A 151 -13.90 -10.81 -12.02
C ASN A 151 -12.99 -10.92 -10.79
N GLY A 152 -12.17 -9.90 -10.55
CA GLY A 152 -11.18 -9.87 -9.48
C GLY A 152 -11.80 -9.66 -8.11
N ILE A 153 -12.86 -8.87 -7.98
CA ILE A 153 -13.45 -8.58 -6.67
C ILE A 153 -14.21 -9.79 -6.11
N GLY A 154 -14.98 -10.48 -6.95
CA GLY A 154 -15.81 -11.62 -6.54
C GLY A 154 -16.64 -11.31 -5.28
N ASN A 155 -16.59 -12.21 -4.28
CA ASN A 155 -17.27 -12.01 -2.99
C ASN A 155 -16.41 -11.31 -1.92
N ARG A 156 -15.21 -10.85 -2.27
CA ARG A 156 -14.28 -10.25 -1.30
C ARG A 156 -14.78 -8.88 -0.87
N LYS A 157 -14.68 -8.58 0.42
CA LYS A 157 -15.07 -7.27 0.96
C LYS A 157 -13.95 -6.25 0.77
N LEU A 158 -14.31 -4.98 0.66
CA LEU A 158 -13.38 -3.85 0.63
C LEU A 158 -13.89 -2.71 1.52
N SER A 159 -12.98 -1.82 1.93
CA SER A 159 -13.34 -0.58 2.61
C SER A 159 -13.67 0.56 1.64
N CYS A 160 -14.30 1.63 2.14
CA CYS A 160 -14.56 2.85 1.37
C CYS A 160 -13.25 3.44 0.83
N LYS A 161 -12.18 3.49 1.63
CA LYS A 161 -10.84 3.91 1.19
C LYS A 161 -10.29 3.08 0.04
N GLN A 162 -10.47 1.76 0.09
CA GLN A 162 -10.07 0.88 -0.99
C GLN A 162 -10.90 1.13 -2.25
N CYS A 163 -12.20 1.44 -2.11
CA CYS A 163 -13.06 1.81 -3.22
C CYS A 163 -12.60 3.11 -3.87
N VAL A 164 -12.32 4.15 -3.07
CA VAL A 164 -11.80 5.45 -3.52
C VAL A 164 -10.49 5.27 -4.29
N ARG A 165 -9.55 4.48 -3.74
CA ARG A 165 -8.28 4.18 -4.42
C ARG A 165 -8.48 3.45 -5.75
N MET A 166 -9.48 2.57 -5.87
CA MET A 166 -9.77 1.95 -7.17
C MET A 166 -10.39 2.96 -8.16
N MET A 167 -11.27 3.85 -7.67
CA MET A 167 -11.86 4.93 -8.47
C MET A 167 -10.79 5.88 -9.01
N SER A 168 -9.74 6.17 -8.23
CA SER A 168 -8.66 7.09 -8.60
C SER A 168 -7.77 6.63 -9.76
N ILE A 169 -7.97 5.42 -10.28
CA ILE A 169 -7.39 5.01 -11.59
C ILE A 169 -7.91 5.91 -12.72
N TYR A 170 -9.12 6.46 -12.57
CA TYR A 170 -9.79 7.27 -13.57
C TYR A 170 -9.85 8.73 -13.18
N THR A 171 -9.59 9.60 -14.15
CA THR A 171 -9.66 11.06 -13.95
C THR A 171 -11.11 11.57 -13.92
N PHE A 172 -12.00 11.01 -14.74
CA PHE A 172 -13.36 11.52 -14.92
C PHE A 172 -14.37 10.77 -14.05
N ASP A 173 -15.27 11.51 -13.41
CA ASP A 173 -16.32 10.96 -12.54
C ASP A 173 -17.20 9.91 -13.19
N ASP A 174 -17.52 10.05 -14.48
CA ASP A 174 -18.35 9.05 -15.18
C ASP A 174 -17.70 7.66 -15.18
N ASP A 175 -16.37 7.59 -15.23
CA ASP A 175 -15.63 6.32 -15.12
C ASP A 175 -15.46 5.89 -13.66
N LYS A 176 -15.21 6.82 -12.73
CA LYS A 176 -15.21 6.53 -11.29
C LYS A 176 -16.55 5.91 -10.84
N LEU A 177 -17.67 6.39 -11.37
CA LEU A 177 -19.01 5.87 -11.10
C LEU A 177 -19.24 4.47 -11.67
N LYS A 178 -18.58 4.09 -12.78
CA LYS A 178 -18.60 2.69 -13.27
C LYS A 178 -17.88 1.76 -12.31
N VAL A 179 -16.73 2.17 -11.81
CA VAL A 179 -15.99 1.43 -10.75
C VAL A 179 -16.84 1.28 -9.50
N LEU A 180 -17.47 2.37 -9.04
CA LEU A 180 -18.32 2.34 -7.86
C LEU A 180 -19.50 1.37 -8.01
N LYS A 181 -20.13 1.28 -9.19
CA LYS A 181 -21.20 0.31 -9.45
C LYS A 181 -20.74 -1.14 -9.26
N ILE A 182 -19.51 -1.46 -9.67
CA ILE A 182 -18.93 -2.80 -9.51
C ILE A 182 -18.64 -3.09 -8.02
N LEU A 183 -18.13 -2.11 -7.29
CA LEU A 183 -17.61 -2.32 -5.93
C LEU A 183 -18.63 -2.13 -4.82
N ALA A 184 -19.69 -1.34 -5.04
CA ALA A 184 -20.70 -1.01 -4.04
C ALA A 184 -21.27 -2.24 -3.27
N PRO A 185 -21.56 -3.40 -3.92
CA PRO A 185 -22.05 -4.58 -3.21
C PRO A 185 -21.06 -5.18 -2.20
N ASN A 186 -19.77 -4.88 -2.36
CA ASN A 186 -18.67 -5.46 -1.61
C ASN A 186 -18.13 -4.54 -0.51
N ILE A 187 -18.63 -3.29 -0.40
CA ILE A 187 -18.20 -2.36 0.65
C ILE A 187 -18.68 -2.84 2.02
N ALA A 188 -17.77 -2.91 2.99
CA ALA A 188 -18.03 -3.45 4.32
C ALA A 188 -18.12 -2.40 5.45
N ASP A 189 -17.64 -1.17 5.25
CA ASP A 189 -17.65 -0.06 6.20
C ASP A 189 -18.59 1.06 5.74
N ARG A 190 -19.89 0.75 5.67
CA ARG A 190 -20.93 1.65 5.14
C ARG A 190 -21.04 2.99 5.88
N GLU A 191 -20.59 3.04 7.12
CA GLU A 191 -20.50 4.27 7.90
C GLU A 191 -19.57 5.32 7.28
N ASN A 192 -18.67 4.94 6.37
CA ASN A 192 -17.68 5.82 5.75
C ASN A 192 -18.04 6.19 4.30
N TYR A 193 -19.30 6.05 3.89
CA TYR A 193 -19.72 6.34 2.51
C TYR A 193 -19.41 7.77 2.04
N ASP A 194 -19.34 8.73 2.96
CA ASP A 194 -18.96 10.10 2.63
C ASP A 194 -17.55 10.16 1.99
N GLU A 195 -16.62 9.27 2.34
CA GLU A 195 -15.29 9.20 1.69
C GLU A 195 -15.38 8.94 0.17
N ILE A 196 -16.37 8.15 -0.28
CA ILE A 196 -16.59 7.85 -1.69
C ILE A 196 -17.25 9.03 -2.40
N ILE A 197 -18.14 9.72 -1.70
CA ILE A 197 -18.91 10.84 -2.25
C ILE A 197 -18.01 12.05 -2.41
N ASP A 198 -17.22 12.37 -1.40
CA ASP A 198 -16.27 13.49 -1.38
C ASP A 198 -15.11 13.31 -2.39
N ALA A 199 -14.93 12.11 -2.94
CA ALA A 199 -13.94 11.81 -3.98
C ALA A 199 -14.41 12.13 -5.42
N LEU A 200 -15.65 12.61 -5.58
CA LEU A 200 -16.23 13.00 -6.86
C LEU A 200 -16.17 14.52 -7.03
N ASP A 201 -15.93 14.95 -8.27
CA ASP A 201 -15.69 16.37 -8.57
C ASP A 201 -16.99 17.16 -8.78
N PHE A 202 -18.09 16.48 -9.13
CA PHE A 202 -19.37 17.11 -9.44
C PHE A 202 -20.50 16.67 -8.51
N ILE A 203 -21.32 17.63 -8.06
CA ILE A 203 -22.53 17.39 -7.26
C ILE A 203 -23.48 16.39 -7.92
N SER A 204 -23.59 16.42 -9.26
CA SER A 204 -24.41 15.47 -10.01
C SER A 204 -23.86 14.04 -9.95
N SER A 205 -22.54 13.87 -9.83
CA SER A 205 -21.89 12.60 -9.60
C SER A 205 -22.09 12.12 -8.16
N GLU A 206 -21.99 13.01 -7.18
CA GLU A 206 -22.29 12.72 -5.78
C GLU A 206 -23.71 12.16 -5.61
N GLU A 207 -24.70 12.77 -6.24
CA GLU A 207 -26.10 12.29 -6.18
C GLU A 207 -26.25 10.89 -6.80
N LYS A 208 -25.58 10.63 -7.93
CA LYS A 208 -25.53 9.29 -8.55
C LYS A 208 -24.85 8.28 -7.62
N ALA A 209 -23.77 8.65 -6.95
CA ALA A 209 -23.07 7.80 -6.00
C ALA A 209 -23.95 7.46 -4.79
N ARG A 210 -24.65 8.46 -4.22
CA ARG A 210 -25.63 8.24 -3.14
C ARG A 210 -26.72 7.24 -3.55
N HIS A 211 -27.20 7.34 -4.78
CA HIS A 211 -28.15 6.37 -5.33
C HIS A 211 -27.55 4.97 -5.47
N ILE A 212 -26.33 4.83 -6.01
CA ILE A 212 -25.61 3.54 -6.13
C ILE A 212 -25.41 2.89 -4.75
N LEU A 213 -25.05 3.70 -3.74
CA LEU A 213 -24.80 3.25 -2.37
C LEU A 213 -26.08 2.99 -1.56
N GLY A 214 -27.26 3.25 -2.13
CA GLY A 214 -28.55 3.02 -1.48
C GLY A 214 -28.83 3.96 -0.30
N ILE A 215 -28.20 5.14 -0.30
CA ILE A 215 -28.44 6.18 0.71
C ILE A 215 -29.79 6.83 0.39
N LYS A 216 -30.77 6.64 1.27
CA LYS A 216 -32.09 7.27 1.14
C LYS A 216 -31.97 8.76 1.50
N LYS A 217 -32.63 9.62 0.71
CA LYS A 217 -32.84 11.04 1.02
C LYS A 217 -33.64 11.21 2.30
#